data_AF-F5T634-F1
#
_entry.id   AF-F5T634-F1
#
_cell.length_a   1.000
_cell.length_b   1.000
_cell.length_c   1.000
_cell.angle_alpha   90.00
_cell.angle_beta   90.00
_cell.angle_gamma   90.00
#
_symmetry.space_group_name_H-M   'P 1'
#
loop_
_entity.id
_entity.type
_entity.pdbx_description
1 polymer ?
#
loop_
_entity_poly.entity_id
_entity_poly.type
_entity_poly.pdbx_seq_one_letter_code
_entity_poly.pdbx_strand_id
1 'polypeptide(L)'
;MLTQLRGEYPFVANGIFVEFFLIITGYYTFKHFMTSNEPDSGFFKYTFHKFIKFMPYLVVSNGIILICLRDFSLRRIWNMFVEDMLLTTVFFECSFSNGSLWMLSSMFIVFPLFCVFCKQKNDSICSMLAILIPLIYYANIVDAVTATFPMNFFRIISGMLLGVTIFYFNQKVRIKLDKRILYILGVLISLVPITMALFQFNERRIQLVCFMISLTLLLDEDGVASRLSTSLCDFSEKLSMVIYITHWSIAVLVKEMIGTKDAVISLFIYYFLTIFLSSILIFFEEKLSKKKMVPLFLEFKK
;
A
#
# COMPACT_ATOMS: atom_id res chain seq x y z
N MET A 1 -18.11 30.27 -6.13
CA MET A 1 -17.90 30.55 -4.69
C MET A 1 -18.35 29.30 -3.95
N LEU A 2 -17.43 28.33 -3.83
CA LEU A 2 -17.66 26.97 -3.34
C LEU A 2 -17.57 26.97 -1.81
N THR A 3 -18.71 26.90 -1.13
CA THR A 3 -18.74 26.58 0.29
C THR A 3 -18.32 25.14 0.49
N GLN A 4 -17.12 24.99 1.06
CA GLN A 4 -16.54 23.74 1.53
C GLN A 4 -17.52 23.01 2.45
N LEU A 5 -18.12 21.92 1.97
CA LEU A 5 -18.61 20.86 2.85
C LEU A 5 -17.38 20.24 3.53
N ARG A 6 -17.02 20.77 4.71
CA ARG A 6 -16.18 20.11 5.71
C ARG A 6 -16.94 18.91 6.29
N GLY A 7 -17.17 17.90 5.47
CA GLY A 7 -17.24 16.52 5.92
C GLY A 7 -15.86 15.95 5.68
N GLU A 8 -14.91 16.19 6.58
CA GLU A 8 -13.61 15.55 6.51
C GLU A 8 -13.86 14.04 6.65
N TYR A 9 -13.80 13.31 5.54
CA TYR A 9 -13.85 11.85 5.58
C TYR A 9 -12.83 11.39 6.63
N PRO A 10 -13.14 10.37 7.46
CA PRO A 10 -12.22 9.87 8.48
C PRO A 10 -10.91 9.31 7.90
N PHE A 11 -10.76 9.35 6.57
CA PHE A 11 -9.60 8.94 5.80
C PHE A 11 -8.89 10.06 5.00
N VAL A 12 -9.34 11.34 5.03
CA VAL A 12 -8.60 12.44 4.37
C VAL A 12 -7.21 12.63 5.00
N ALA A 13 -7.09 12.35 6.30
CA ALA A 13 -5.83 12.34 7.03
C ALA A 13 -5.05 11.02 6.93
N ASN A 14 -5.61 9.97 6.30
CA ASN A 14 -5.12 8.59 6.42
C ASN A 14 -4.07 8.20 5.39
N GLY A 15 -3.13 9.12 5.18
CA GLY A 15 -1.82 8.76 4.65
C GLY A 15 -1.21 7.62 5.47
N ILE A 16 -1.40 7.57 6.80
CA ILE A 16 -0.66 6.70 7.71
C ILE A 16 -0.77 5.18 7.46
N PHE A 17 -1.87 4.70 6.88
CA PHE A 17 -1.98 3.28 6.54
C PHE A 17 -1.11 2.89 5.34
N VAL A 18 -0.70 3.87 4.51
CA VAL A 18 0.34 3.68 3.51
C VAL A 18 1.65 3.32 4.20
N GLU A 19 2.02 4.02 5.28
CA GLU A 19 3.22 3.70 6.07
C GLU A 19 3.14 2.28 6.63
N PHE A 20 2.00 1.88 7.21
CA PHE A 20 1.81 0.51 7.68
C PHE A 20 2.05 -0.53 6.58
N PHE A 21 1.46 -0.33 5.39
CA PHE A 21 1.66 -1.19 4.23
C PHE A 21 3.13 -1.22 3.77
N LEU A 22 3.81 -0.08 3.75
CA LEU A 22 5.21 0.03 3.36
C LEU A 22 6.13 -0.70 4.34
N ILE A 23 5.88 -0.58 5.65
CA ILE A 23 6.67 -1.26 6.69
C ILE A 23 6.56 -2.79 6.51
N ILE A 24 5.34 -3.31 6.37
CA ILE A 24 5.10 -4.74 6.13
C ILE A 24 5.82 -5.20 4.85
N THR A 25 5.65 -4.44 3.76
CA THR A 25 6.27 -4.78 2.49
C THR A 25 7.79 -4.81 2.60
N GLY A 26 8.38 -3.82 3.25
CA GLY A 26 9.81 -3.74 3.48
C GLY A 26 10.34 -4.93 4.27
N TYR A 27 9.68 -5.26 5.38
CA TYR A 27 10.04 -6.40 6.23
C TYR A 27 10.08 -7.72 5.44
N TYR A 28 8.99 -8.07 4.74
CA TYR A 28 8.91 -9.36 4.04
C TYR A 28 9.79 -9.42 2.80
N THR A 29 9.96 -8.29 2.10
CA THR A 29 10.86 -8.24 0.94
C THR A 29 12.32 -8.41 1.37
N PHE A 30 12.73 -7.78 2.46
CA PHE A 30 14.07 -7.95 3.00
C PHE A 30 14.30 -9.37 3.52
N LYS A 31 13.34 -9.93 4.27
CA LYS A 31 13.37 -11.33 4.72
C LYS A 31 13.52 -12.31 3.56
N HIS A 32 12.79 -12.08 2.46
CA HIS A 32 12.90 -12.90 1.25
C HIS A 32 14.34 -12.88 0.70
N PHE A 33 14.93 -11.70 0.47
CA PHE A 33 16.29 -11.62 -0.09
C PHE A 33 17.38 -12.13 0.85
N MET A 34 17.20 -12.02 2.17
CA MET A 34 18.13 -12.60 3.15
C MET A 34 18.08 -14.13 3.22
N THR A 35 16.98 -14.74 2.78
CA THR A 35 16.78 -16.22 2.83
C THR A 35 16.88 -16.88 1.47
N SER A 36 16.70 -16.12 0.38
CA SER A 36 16.73 -16.61 -0.99
C SER A 36 18.15 -16.57 -1.58
N ASN A 37 18.56 -17.62 -2.29
CA ASN A 37 19.80 -17.65 -3.09
C ASN A 37 19.58 -17.14 -4.53
N GLU A 38 18.65 -16.20 -4.74
CA GLU A 38 18.31 -15.73 -6.08
C GLU A 38 19.43 -14.90 -6.72
N PRO A 39 19.73 -15.10 -8.02
CA PRO A 39 20.79 -14.37 -8.71
C PRO A 39 20.57 -12.86 -8.70
N ASP A 40 21.66 -12.09 -8.73
CA ASP A 40 21.64 -10.63 -8.58
C ASP A 40 20.69 -9.93 -9.55
N SER A 41 20.59 -10.38 -10.81
CA SER A 41 19.67 -9.83 -11.83
C SER A 41 18.17 -10.10 -11.60
N GLY A 42 17.81 -10.94 -10.61
CA GLY A 42 16.42 -11.34 -10.35
C GLY A 42 15.49 -10.23 -9.85
N PHE A 43 16.01 -9.07 -9.40
CA PHE A 43 15.18 -8.04 -8.75
C PHE A 43 14.17 -7.36 -9.70
N PHE A 44 14.52 -7.17 -10.99
CA PHE A 44 13.56 -6.65 -11.98
C PHE A 44 12.42 -7.64 -12.22
N LYS A 45 12.77 -8.93 -12.35
CA LYS A 45 11.80 -10.01 -12.53
C LYS A 45 10.89 -10.14 -11.31
N TYR A 46 11.47 -10.07 -10.10
CA TYR A 46 10.73 -10.09 -8.84
C TYR A 46 9.76 -8.89 -8.74
N THR A 47 10.24 -7.69 -9.04
CA THR A 47 9.40 -6.47 -9.08
C THR A 47 8.26 -6.65 -10.07
N PHE A 48 8.55 -7.00 -11.32
CA PHE A 48 7.52 -7.15 -12.34
C PHE A 48 6.49 -8.22 -11.95
N HIS A 49 6.94 -9.37 -11.43
CA HIS A 49 6.05 -10.44 -10.97
C HIS A 49 5.17 -10.03 -9.78
N LYS A 50 5.65 -9.11 -8.92
CA LYS A 50 4.87 -8.56 -7.81
C LYS A 50 3.80 -7.60 -8.32
N PHE A 51 4.14 -6.71 -9.26
CA PHE A 51 3.24 -5.66 -9.70
C PHE A 51 2.24 -6.08 -10.78
N ILE A 52 2.58 -7.07 -11.62
CA ILE A 52 1.67 -7.56 -12.67
C ILE A 52 0.35 -8.08 -12.10
N LYS A 53 0.35 -8.59 -10.86
CA LYS A 53 -0.83 -9.08 -10.15
C LYS A 53 -1.88 -7.99 -9.90
N PHE A 54 -1.49 -6.72 -9.87
CA PHE A 54 -2.41 -5.61 -9.69
C PHE A 54 -3.09 -5.16 -11.00
N MET A 55 -2.51 -5.50 -12.16
CA MET A 55 -2.97 -4.99 -13.46
C MET A 55 -4.46 -5.21 -13.76
N PRO A 56 -5.07 -6.39 -13.48
CA PRO A 56 -6.49 -6.57 -13.73
C PRO A 56 -7.36 -5.56 -12.96
N TYR A 57 -7.00 -5.27 -11.72
CA TYR A 57 -7.73 -4.34 -10.87
C TYR A 57 -7.50 -2.88 -11.27
N LEU A 58 -6.28 -2.54 -11.72
CA LEU A 58 -5.96 -1.21 -12.26
C LEU A 58 -6.79 -0.88 -13.49
N VAL A 59 -6.90 -1.84 -14.43
CA VAL A 59 -7.71 -1.68 -15.65
C VAL A 59 -9.18 -1.41 -15.30
N VAL A 60 -9.74 -2.15 -14.34
CA VAL A 60 -11.13 -1.93 -13.90
C VAL A 60 -11.29 -0.57 -13.22
N SER A 61 -10.40 -0.20 -12.30
CA SER A 61 -10.43 1.07 -11.58
C SER A 61 -10.38 2.27 -12.54
N ASN A 62 -9.47 2.24 -13.51
CA ASN A 62 -9.37 3.29 -14.53
C ASN A 62 -10.56 3.28 -15.51
N GLY A 63 -11.08 2.09 -15.85
CA GLY A 63 -12.29 1.96 -16.65
C GLY A 63 -13.50 2.64 -16.01
N ILE A 64 -13.70 2.47 -14.70
CA ILE A 64 -14.75 3.14 -13.94
C ILE A 64 -14.60 4.66 -14.03
N ILE A 65 -13.38 5.18 -13.83
CA ILE A 65 -13.10 6.62 -13.90
C ILE A 65 -13.43 7.17 -15.30
N LEU A 66 -13.02 6.49 -16.37
CA LEU A 66 -13.33 6.90 -17.74
C LEU A 66 -14.84 6.96 -17.99
N ILE A 67 -15.59 5.96 -17.50
CA ILE A 67 -17.06 5.93 -17.60
C ILE A 67 -17.70 7.10 -16.85
N CYS A 68 -17.26 7.36 -15.61
CA CYS A 68 -17.80 8.45 -14.80
C CYS A 68 -17.54 9.83 -15.42
N LEU A 69 -16.34 10.02 -15.98
CA LEU A 69 -15.95 11.27 -16.63
C LEU A 69 -16.52 11.44 -18.04
N ARG A 70 -17.05 10.37 -18.66
CA ARG A 70 -17.56 10.34 -20.03
C ARG A 70 -16.56 10.84 -21.08
N ASP A 71 -15.26 10.70 -20.81
CA ASP A 71 -14.18 11.11 -21.71
C ASP A 71 -13.32 9.89 -22.06
N PHE A 72 -13.60 9.32 -23.24
CA PHE A 72 -12.87 8.19 -23.81
C PHE A 72 -11.83 8.63 -24.85
N SER A 73 -11.41 9.89 -24.84
CA SER A 73 -10.40 10.37 -25.77
C SER A 73 -9.06 9.64 -25.55
N LEU A 74 -8.34 9.37 -26.64
CA LEU A 74 -6.99 8.78 -26.57
C LEU A 74 -6.05 9.62 -25.71
N ARG A 75 -6.22 10.96 -25.73
CA ARG A 75 -5.49 11.89 -24.87
C ARG A 75 -5.75 11.62 -23.39
N ARG A 76 -7.00 11.39 -22.98
CA ARG A 76 -7.35 11.09 -21.59
C ARG A 76 -6.79 9.75 -21.14
N ILE A 77 -6.92 8.72 -21.97
CA ILE A 77 -6.35 7.39 -21.70
C ILE A 77 -4.84 7.47 -21.55
N TRP A 78 -4.17 8.19 -22.45
CA TRP A 78 -2.73 8.45 -22.35
C TRP A 78 -2.36 9.20 -21.08
N ASN A 79 -3.09 10.27 -20.74
CA ASN A 79 -2.84 11.03 -19.53
C ASN A 79 -3.03 10.19 -18.27
N MET A 80 -4.01 9.30 -18.22
CA MET A 80 -4.18 8.37 -17.08
C MET A 80 -3.02 7.39 -16.98
N PHE A 81 -2.54 6.85 -18.10
CA PHE A 81 -1.35 5.99 -18.11
C PHE A 81 -0.10 6.73 -17.61
N VAL A 82 0.12 7.97 -18.06
CA VAL A 82 1.25 8.81 -17.63
C VAL A 82 1.10 9.24 -16.15
N GLU A 83 -0.13 9.47 -15.69
CA GLU A 83 -0.47 9.74 -14.28
C GLU A 83 -0.18 8.54 -13.38
N ASP A 84 -0.56 7.34 -13.83
CA ASP A 84 -0.25 6.06 -13.19
C ASP A 84 1.24 5.69 -13.25
N MET A 85 2.05 6.40 -14.03
CA MET A 85 3.51 6.31 -13.97
C MET A 85 4.15 7.46 -13.18
N LEU A 86 3.33 8.35 -12.59
CA LEU A 86 3.74 9.59 -11.91
C LEU A 86 4.54 10.58 -12.76
N LEU A 87 4.60 10.34 -14.07
CA LEU A 87 5.32 11.20 -15.01
C LEU A 87 4.61 12.56 -15.16
N THR A 88 3.31 12.65 -14.85
CA THR A 88 2.59 13.93 -14.84
C THR A 88 3.00 14.83 -13.67
N THR A 89 3.27 14.28 -12.48
CA THR A 89 3.61 15.08 -11.28
C THR A 89 4.97 15.76 -11.36
N VAL A 90 5.85 15.30 -12.26
CA VAL A 90 7.18 15.87 -12.50
C VAL A 90 7.10 17.13 -13.38
N PHE A 91 6.09 17.24 -14.23
CA PHE A 91 6.05 18.26 -15.29
C PHE A 91 4.79 19.12 -15.31
N PHE A 92 3.70 18.68 -14.68
CA PHE A 92 2.40 19.36 -14.75
C PHE A 92 1.69 19.30 -13.39
N GLU A 93 1.22 20.45 -12.89
CA GLU A 93 0.29 20.54 -11.75
C GLU A 93 -1.08 19.96 -12.14
N CYS A 94 -1.14 18.66 -12.39
CA CYS A 94 -2.36 17.96 -12.77
C CYS A 94 -3.08 17.42 -11.52
N SER A 95 -4.37 17.69 -11.44
CA SER A 95 -5.26 17.01 -10.49
C SER A 95 -5.30 15.51 -10.81
N PHE A 96 -5.00 14.68 -9.81
CA PHE A 96 -5.07 13.23 -9.97
C PHE A 96 -6.50 12.79 -10.29
N SER A 97 -6.64 12.03 -11.37
CA SER A 97 -7.83 11.28 -11.75
C SER A 97 -8.04 10.11 -10.80
N ASN A 98 -6.95 9.44 -10.38
CA ASN A 98 -6.98 8.33 -9.43
C ASN A 98 -5.97 8.49 -8.30
N GLY A 99 -6.39 9.18 -7.23
CA GLY A 99 -5.54 9.47 -6.07
C GLY A 99 -5.16 8.25 -5.21
N SER A 100 -5.61 7.04 -5.54
CA SER A 100 -5.15 5.83 -4.84
C SER A 100 -3.96 5.15 -5.53
N LEU A 101 -3.72 5.42 -6.82
CA LEU A 101 -2.72 4.70 -7.59
C LEU A 101 -1.32 5.25 -7.46
N TRP A 102 -1.16 6.53 -7.08
CA TRP A 102 0.16 7.17 -6.95
C TRP A 102 1.12 6.37 -6.06
N MET A 103 0.66 5.72 -4.99
CA MET A 103 1.53 4.93 -4.13
C MET A 103 2.07 3.71 -4.89
N LEU A 104 1.19 3.00 -5.61
CA LEU A 104 1.55 1.82 -6.37
C LEU A 104 2.52 2.17 -7.50
N SER A 105 2.29 3.29 -8.18
CA SER A 105 3.16 3.86 -9.19
C SER A 105 4.53 4.24 -8.63
N SER A 106 4.54 4.96 -7.50
CA SER A 106 5.78 5.36 -6.81
C SER A 106 6.59 4.14 -6.41
N MET A 107 5.89 3.15 -5.87
CA MET A 107 6.48 1.91 -5.44
C MET A 107 7.02 1.12 -6.63
N PHE A 108 6.34 1.02 -7.77
CA PHE A 108 6.86 0.33 -8.95
C PHE A 108 8.21 0.88 -9.41
N ILE A 109 8.39 2.20 -9.36
CA ILE A 109 9.64 2.89 -9.73
C ILE A 109 10.74 2.65 -8.68
N VAL A 110 10.39 2.77 -7.40
CA VAL A 110 11.33 2.74 -6.27
C VAL A 110 11.71 1.32 -5.85
N PHE A 111 10.80 0.35 -6.02
CA PHE A 111 10.95 -1.00 -5.50
C PHE A 111 12.18 -1.75 -6.05
N PRO A 112 12.58 -1.62 -7.33
CA PRO A 112 13.84 -2.18 -7.81
C PRO A 112 15.06 -1.66 -7.04
N LEU A 113 15.12 -0.36 -6.74
CA LEU A 113 16.20 0.25 -5.97
C LEU A 113 16.22 -0.30 -4.53
N PHE A 114 15.04 -0.46 -3.93
CA PHE A 114 14.91 -1.08 -2.62
C PHE A 114 15.35 -2.55 -2.64
N CYS A 115 15.04 -3.32 -3.69
CA CYS A 115 15.51 -4.69 -3.84
C CYS A 115 17.04 -4.76 -3.97
N VAL A 116 17.67 -3.83 -4.70
CA VAL A 116 19.13 -3.70 -4.76
C VAL A 116 19.71 -3.40 -3.36
N PHE A 117 19.06 -2.52 -2.60
CA PHE A 117 19.42 -2.27 -1.20
C PHE A 117 19.34 -3.54 -0.35
N CYS A 118 18.27 -4.33 -0.48
CA CYS A 118 18.08 -5.57 0.27
C CYS A 118 19.18 -6.62 0.00
N LYS A 119 19.81 -6.59 -1.18
CA LYS A 119 20.90 -7.50 -1.56
C LYS A 119 22.27 -7.07 -1.08
N GLN A 120 22.39 -5.94 -0.37
CA GLN A 120 23.68 -5.51 0.18
C GLN A 120 24.21 -6.56 1.17
N LYS A 121 25.44 -7.04 0.91
CA LYS A 121 26.10 -8.04 1.77
C LYS A 121 26.58 -7.49 3.11
N ASN A 122 26.64 -6.17 3.28
CA ASN A 122 27.13 -5.55 4.50
C ASN A 122 25.95 -5.21 5.43
N ASP A 123 25.66 -6.11 6.37
CA ASP A 123 24.58 -5.96 7.34
C ASP A 123 24.69 -4.71 8.21
N SER A 124 25.92 -4.29 8.54
CA SER A 124 26.15 -3.09 9.35
C SER A 124 25.76 -1.82 8.60
N ILE A 125 26.14 -1.72 7.32
CA ILE A 125 25.76 -0.57 6.48
C ILE A 125 24.25 -0.61 6.20
N CYS A 126 23.72 -1.78 5.87
CA CYS A 126 22.29 -1.96 5.62
C CYS A 126 21.44 -1.55 6.83
N SER A 127 21.75 -2.07 8.03
CA SER A 127 21.04 -1.71 9.26
C SER A 127 21.20 -0.22 9.63
N MET A 128 22.39 0.36 9.43
CA MET A 128 22.60 1.80 9.66
C MET A 128 21.74 2.66 8.75
N LEU A 129 21.73 2.38 7.44
CA LEU A 129 20.93 3.12 6.47
C LEU A 129 19.43 2.91 6.68
N ALA A 130 19.01 1.70 7.05
CA ALA A 130 17.62 1.37 7.35
C ALA A 130 17.05 2.17 8.52
N ILE A 131 17.89 2.58 9.48
CA ILE A 131 17.50 3.43 10.62
C ILE A 131 17.64 4.92 10.26
N LEU A 132 18.78 5.31 9.68
CA LEU A 132 19.13 6.71 9.48
C LEU A 132 18.21 7.40 8.45
N ILE A 133 17.91 6.74 7.33
CA ILE A 133 17.10 7.33 6.25
C ILE A 133 15.68 7.63 6.74
N PRO A 134 14.93 6.68 7.34
CA PRO A 134 13.61 6.98 7.89
C PRO A 134 13.65 8.01 9.01
N LEU A 135 14.66 7.98 9.88
CA LEU A 135 14.79 8.96 10.96
C LEU A 135 14.89 10.37 10.39
N ILE A 136 15.77 10.60 9.41
CA ILE A 136 15.92 11.91 8.74
C ILE A 136 14.61 12.32 8.04
N TYR A 137 13.97 11.39 7.33
CA TYR A 137 12.74 11.67 6.59
C TYR A 137 11.58 12.07 7.53
N TYR A 138 11.28 11.26 8.55
CA TYR A 138 10.15 11.49 9.45
C TYR A 138 10.42 12.55 10.52
N ALA A 139 11.69 12.87 10.83
CA ALA A 139 12.04 14.00 11.69
C ALA A 139 11.74 15.36 11.03
N ASN A 140 12.00 15.46 9.72
CA ASN A 140 11.92 16.73 8.98
C ASN A 140 10.53 17.00 8.37
N ILE A 141 9.63 16.03 8.36
CA ILE A 141 8.30 16.21 7.76
C ILE A 141 7.28 16.61 8.83
N VAL A 142 6.63 17.74 8.57
CA VAL A 142 5.49 18.27 9.33
C VAL A 142 4.16 17.81 8.72
N ASP A 143 4.12 17.54 7.40
CA ASP A 143 2.90 17.05 6.75
C ASP A 143 3.16 16.17 5.50
N ALA A 144 3.07 14.84 5.66
CA ALA A 144 3.17 13.84 4.57
C ALA A 144 1.99 13.82 3.56
N VAL A 145 0.92 14.61 3.77
CA VAL A 145 -0.25 14.65 2.87
C VAL A 145 -0.04 15.62 1.70
N THR A 146 0.90 16.56 1.83
CA THR A 146 1.25 17.53 0.78
C THR A 146 2.54 17.18 0.04
N ALA A 147 3.15 16.02 0.34
CA ALA A 147 4.37 15.60 -0.31
C ALA A 147 4.14 15.46 -1.83
N THR A 148 4.74 16.35 -2.60
CA THR A 148 4.82 16.26 -4.05
C THR A 148 6.08 15.50 -4.43
N PHE A 149 6.24 15.20 -5.72
CA PHE A 149 7.55 14.79 -6.23
C PHE A 149 8.63 15.81 -5.79
N PRO A 150 9.83 15.37 -5.36
CA PRO A 150 10.31 13.99 -5.24
C PRO A 150 10.06 13.32 -3.87
N MET A 151 9.45 14.03 -2.93
CA MET A 151 9.29 13.57 -1.53
C MET A 151 8.47 12.28 -1.41
N ASN A 152 7.55 12.03 -2.34
CA ASN A 152 6.80 10.76 -2.39
C ASN A 152 7.74 9.54 -2.58
N PHE A 153 8.79 9.63 -3.38
CA PHE A 153 9.73 8.51 -3.55
C PHE A 153 10.53 8.26 -2.27
N PHE A 154 10.99 9.32 -1.60
CA PHE A 154 11.65 9.20 -0.31
C PHE A 154 10.72 8.65 0.77
N ARG A 155 9.41 8.95 0.71
CA ARG A 155 8.38 8.34 1.58
C ARG A 155 8.34 6.83 1.42
N ILE A 156 8.24 6.36 0.17
CA ILE A 156 8.16 4.94 -0.14
C ILE A 156 9.42 4.20 0.34
N ILE A 157 10.61 4.74 0.04
CA ILE A 157 11.89 4.16 0.51
C ILE A 157 11.92 4.13 2.04
N SER A 158 11.63 5.24 2.69
CA SER A 158 11.69 5.36 4.15
C SER A 158 10.71 4.42 4.84
N GLY A 159 9.49 4.29 4.33
CA GLY A 159 8.50 3.35 4.84
C GLY A 159 8.97 1.88 4.73
N MET A 160 9.56 1.49 3.61
CA MET A 160 10.09 0.12 3.46
C MET A 160 11.32 -0.14 4.34
N LEU A 161 12.20 0.85 4.50
CA LEU A 161 13.38 0.75 5.37
C LEU A 161 13.02 0.62 6.86
N LEU A 162 11.90 1.18 7.30
CA LEU A 162 11.36 0.90 8.63
C LEU A 162 11.04 -0.59 8.82
N GLY A 163 10.53 -1.26 7.78
CA GLY A 163 10.35 -2.71 7.78
C GLY A 163 11.66 -3.49 7.95
N VAL A 164 12.73 -3.04 7.30
CA VAL A 164 14.09 -3.58 7.48
C VAL A 164 14.59 -3.36 8.91
N THR A 165 14.29 -2.21 9.50
CA THR A 165 14.62 -1.92 10.91
C THR A 165 13.94 -2.89 11.86
N ILE A 166 12.63 -3.16 11.67
CA ILE A 166 11.91 -4.17 12.45
C ILE A 166 12.55 -5.56 12.29
N PHE A 167 12.94 -5.92 11.07
CA PHE A 167 13.57 -7.22 10.81
C PHE A 167 14.86 -7.39 11.61
N TYR A 168 15.79 -6.43 11.53
CA TYR A 168 17.02 -6.48 12.31
C TYR A 168 16.77 -6.43 13.83
N PHE A 169 15.75 -5.68 14.27
CA PHE A 169 15.35 -5.65 15.67
C PHE A 169 14.88 -7.04 16.15
N ASN A 170 13.99 -7.70 15.40
CA ASN A 170 13.47 -9.02 15.74
C ASN A 170 14.56 -10.11 15.73
N GLN A 171 15.60 -9.95 14.91
CA GLN A 171 16.75 -10.86 14.95
C GLN A 171 17.63 -10.67 16.20
N LYS A 172 17.87 -9.42 16.61
CA LYS A 172 18.79 -9.09 17.70
C LYS A 172 18.12 -9.13 19.08
N VAL A 173 16.83 -8.81 19.15
CA VAL A 173 16.08 -8.67 20.40
C VAL A 173 15.03 -9.76 20.47
N ARG A 174 15.25 -10.72 21.38
CA ARG A 174 14.26 -11.77 21.69
C ARG A 174 13.46 -11.38 22.92
N ILE A 175 12.19 -11.06 22.72
CA ILE A 175 11.27 -10.74 23.82
C ILE A 175 10.82 -12.05 24.50
N LYS A 176 11.17 -12.21 25.78
CA LYS A 176 10.87 -13.42 26.59
C LYS A 176 9.47 -13.38 27.22
N LEU A 177 8.45 -13.03 26.45
CA LEU A 177 7.04 -13.06 26.88
C LEU A 177 6.29 -14.16 26.14
N ASP A 178 5.14 -14.57 26.69
CA ASP A 178 4.23 -15.50 26.01
C ASP A 178 3.80 -14.89 24.66
N LYS A 179 3.92 -15.68 23.58
CA LYS A 179 3.62 -15.26 22.21
C LYS A 179 2.16 -14.82 22.04
N ARG A 180 1.22 -15.36 22.81
CA ARG A 180 -0.18 -14.93 22.83
C ARG A 180 -0.32 -13.53 23.43
N ILE A 181 0.43 -13.24 24.49
CA ILE A 181 0.45 -11.91 25.11
C ILE A 181 1.05 -10.89 24.13
N LEU A 182 2.15 -11.24 23.47
CA LEU A 182 2.75 -10.39 22.43
C LEU A 182 1.77 -10.11 21.28
N TYR A 183 1.05 -11.14 20.82
CA TYR A 183 0.03 -11.00 19.79
C TYR A 183 -1.11 -10.06 20.24
N ILE A 184 -1.67 -10.28 21.43
CA ILE A 184 -2.75 -9.44 21.99
C ILE A 184 -2.27 -7.99 22.12
N LEU A 185 -1.09 -7.75 22.68
CA LEU A 185 -0.50 -6.41 22.80
C LEU A 185 -0.27 -5.78 21.43
N GLY A 186 0.28 -6.53 20.46
CA GLY A 186 0.48 -6.08 19.09
C GLY A 186 -0.82 -5.63 18.43
N VAL A 187 -1.89 -6.42 18.56
CA VAL A 187 -3.22 -6.08 18.06
C VAL A 187 -3.77 -4.84 18.76
N LEU A 188 -3.72 -4.78 20.10
CA LEU A 188 -4.22 -3.63 20.86
C LEU A 188 -3.49 -2.33 20.48
N ILE A 189 -2.17 -2.38 20.29
CA ILE A 189 -1.38 -1.22 19.86
C ILE A 189 -1.72 -0.83 18.42
N SER A 190 -2.01 -1.78 17.53
CA SER A 190 -2.45 -1.47 16.15
C SER A 190 -3.80 -0.74 16.09
N LEU A 191 -4.63 -0.87 17.12
CA LEU A 191 -5.91 -0.15 17.22
C LEU A 191 -5.70 1.33 17.56
N VAL A 192 -4.58 1.72 18.16
CA VAL A 192 -4.32 3.12 18.56
C VAL A 192 -4.27 4.06 17.35
N PRO A 193 -3.51 3.78 16.28
CA PRO A 193 -3.58 4.60 15.06
C PRO A 193 -4.99 4.65 14.44
N ILE A 194 -5.74 3.56 14.49
CA ILE A 194 -7.13 3.49 13.97
C ILE A 194 -8.04 4.43 14.76
N THR A 195 -7.99 4.37 16.10
CA THR A 195 -8.81 5.24 16.94
C THR A 195 -8.39 6.70 16.80
N MET A 196 -7.09 6.99 16.75
CA MET A 196 -6.59 8.34 16.50
C MET A 196 -7.10 8.90 15.18
N ALA A 197 -7.11 8.10 14.10
CA ALA A 197 -7.68 8.50 12.82
C ALA A 197 -9.19 8.77 12.90
N LEU A 198 -9.95 7.92 13.60
CA LEU A 198 -11.40 8.10 13.79
C LEU A 198 -11.75 9.38 14.55
N PHE A 199 -10.94 9.74 15.55
CA PHE A 199 -11.09 10.97 16.34
C PHE A 199 -10.34 12.18 15.75
N GLN A 200 -9.80 12.05 14.53
CA GLN A 200 -9.08 13.12 13.83
C GLN A 200 -7.84 13.65 14.58
N PHE A 201 -7.24 12.85 15.45
CA PHE A 201 -5.94 13.15 16.08
C PHE A 201 -4.80 12.90 15.07
N ASN A 202 -4.32 13.98 14.44
CA ASN A 202 -3.33 13.92 13.36
C ASN A 202 -1.86 13.87 13.85
N GLU A 203 -1.58 13.09 14.90
CA GLU A 203 -0.22 12.91 15.44
C GLU A 203 0.50 11.74 14.76
N ARG A 204 0.96 11.97 13.51
CA ARG A 204 1.50 10.90 12.65
C ARG A 204 2.73 10.20 13.20
N ARG A 205 3.58 10.90 13.95
CA ARG A 205 4.79 10.32 14.56
C ARG A 205 4.43 9.27 15.59
N ILE A 206 3.42 9.56 16.42
CA ILE A 206 2.89 8.61 17.41
C ILE A 206 2.29 7.41 16.68
N GLN A 207 1.46 7.65 15.66
CA GLN A 207 0.86 6.57 14.88
C GLN A 207 1.91 5.65 14.24
N LEU A 208 2.98 6.22 13.68
CA LEU A 208 4.10 5.49 13.09
C LEU A 208 4.83 4.64 14.13
N VAL A 209 5.12 5.19 15.32
CA VAL A 209 5.74 4.46 16.42
C VAL A 209 4.84 3.33 16.90
N CYS A 210 3.53 3.55 17.01
CA CYS A 210 2.57 2.50 17.35
C CYS A 210 2.59 1.37 16.31
N PHE A 211 2.62 1.68 15.01
CA PHE A 211 2.74 0.66 13.96
C PHE A 211 4.06 -0.10 14.05
N MET A 212 5.18 0.58 14.29
CA MET A 212 6.49 -0.06 14.46
C MET A 212 6.49 -1.04 15.64
N ILE A 213 6.01 -0.60 16.80
CA ILE A 213 5.93 -1.44 18.00
C ILE A 213 4.98 -2.62 17.75
N SER A 214 3.78 -2.35 17.23
CA SER A 214 2.79 -3.38 16.92
C SER A 214 3.37 -4.46 15.99
N LEU A 215 3.97 -4.07 14.88
CA LEU A 215 4.55 -5.00 13.91
C LEU A 215 5.77 -5.75 14.47
N THR A 216 6.57 -5.11 15.31
CA THR A 216 7.67 -5.79 16.02
C THR A 216 7.14 -6.95 16.87
N LEU A 217 6.03 -6.74 17.59
CA LEU A 217 5.39 -7.75 18.43
C LEU A 217 4.68 -8.84 17.62
N LEU A 218 4.08 -8.47 16.48
CA LEU A 218 3.31 -9.39 15.62
C LEU A 218 4.21 -10.25 14.73
N LEU A 219 5.29 -9.69 14.17
CA LEU A 219 6.18 -10.33 13.19
C LEU A 219 7.35 -11.10 13.85
N ASP A 220 7.14 -11.55 15.07
CA ASP A 220 8.05 -12.48 15.75
C ASP A 220 8.02 -13.83 15.04
N GLU A 221 9.18 -14.41 14.69
CA GLU A 221 9.27 -15.56 13.77
C GLU A 221 8.52 -16.80 14.29
N ASP A 222 8.51 -16.96 15.62
CA ASP A 222 7.80 -18.04 16.33
C ASP A 222 6.40 -17.61 16.84
N GLY A 223 5.93 -16.42 16.44
CA GLY A 223 4.72 -15.79 16.93
C GLY A 223 3.42 -16.47 16.49
N VAL A 224 2.31 -16.11 17.15
CA VAL A 224 0.97 -16.64 16.80
C VAL A 224 0.54 -16.18 15.40
N ALA A 225 0.91 -14.96 15.00
CA ALA A 225 0.58 -14.40 13.69
C ALA A 225 1.18 -15.22 12.53
N SER A 226 2.39 -15.79 12.69
CA SER A 226 3.01 -16.61 11.63
C SER A 226 2.30 -17.95 11.41
N ARG A 227 1.43 -18.37 12.34
CA ARG A 227 0.62 -19.60 12.25
C ARG A 227 -0.82 -19.37 11.81
N LEU A 228 -1.25 -18.11 11.71
CA LEU A 228 -2.62 -17.72 11.34
C LEU A 228 -2.77 -17.62 9.81
N SER A 229 -2.43 -18.69 9.08
CA SER A 229 -2.89 -18.83 7.68
C SER A 229 -4.20 -19.62 7.71
N THR A 230 -5.30 -18.88 7.61
CA THR A 230 -6.64 -19.44 7.46
C THR A 230 -7.24 -18.93 6.16
N SER A 231 -8.16 -19.67 5.56
CA SER A 231 -8.83 -19.26 4.32
C SER A 231 -9.50 -17.88 4.41
N LEU A 232 -9.97 -17.48 5.61
CA LEU A 232 -10.55 -16.17 5.87
C LEU A 232 -9.49 -15.05 5.91
N CYS A 233 -8.32 -15.32 6.50
CA CYS A 233 -7.20 -14.38 6.51
C CYS A 233 -6.67 -14.16 5.09
N ASP A 234 -6.48 -15.24 4.33
CA ASP A 234 -6.01 -15.19 2.95
C ASP A 234 -7.01 -14.42 2.05
N PHE A 235 -8.32 -14.64 2.26
CA PHE A 235 -9.36 -13.89 1.56
C PHE A 235 -9.36 -12.40 1.95
N SER A 236 -9.22 -12.10 3.24
CA SER A 236 -9.19 -10.73 3.75
C SER A 236 -7.97 -9.95 3.22
N GLU A 237 -6.81 -10.62 3.09
CA GLU A 237 -5.61 -10.06 2.47
C GLU A 237 -5.90 -9.64 1.03
N LYS A 238 -6.41 -10.57 0.21
CA LYS A 238 -6.79 -10.27 -1.18
C LYS A 238 -7.83 -9.15 -1.26
N LEU A 239 -8.83 -9.17 -0.39
CA LEU A 239 -9.89 -8.17 -0.36
C LEU A 239 -9.34 -6.78 -0.06
N SER A 240 -8.45 -6.66 0.94
CA SER A 240 -7.83 -5.39 1.30
C SER A 240 -7.05 -4.76 0.13
N MET A 241 -6.36 -5.59 -0.65
CA MET A 241 -5.61 -5.17 -1.84
C MET A 241 -6.53 -4.63 -2.93
N VAL A 242 -7.61 -5.35 -3.26
CA VAL A 242 -8.54 -4.93 -4.31
C VAL A 242 -9.27 -3.66 -3.89
N ILE A 243 -9.73 -3.58 -2.64
CA ILE A 243 -10.33 -2.37 -2.08
C ILE A 243 -9.38 -1.18 -2.23
N TYR A 244 -8.10 -1.34 -1.92
CA TYR A 244 -7.11 -0.26 -2.07
C TYR A 244 -7.07 0.29 -3.50
N ILE A 245 -7.13 -0.57 -4.52
CA ILE A 245 -7.05 -0.15 -5.93
C ILE A 245 -8.36 0.48 -6.42
N THR A 246 -9.52 0.00 -5.95
CA THR A 246 -10.82 0.39 -6.52
C THR A 246 -11.55 1.45 -5.72
N HIS A 247 -11.30 1.60 -4.41
CA HIS A 247 -12.10 2.47 -3.55
C HIS A 247 -12.19 3.92 -4.05
N TRP A 248 -11.10 4.50 -4.56
CA TRP A 248 -11.14 5.85 -5.12
C TRP A 248 -12.05 5.96 -6.34
N SER A 249 -11.91 5.03 -7.30
CA SER A 249 -12.79 4.98 -8.49
C SER A 249 -14.27 4.84 -8.12
N ILE A 250 -14.57 4.09 -7.06
CA ILE A 250 -15.93 3.90 -6.55
C ILE A 250 -16.43 5.16 -5.84
N ALA A 251 -15.58 5.85 -5.08
CA ALA A 251 -15.92 7.15 -4.51
C ALA A 251 -16.29 8.17 -5.60
N VAL A 252 -15.52 8.20 -6.70
CA VAL A 252 -15.84 9.02 -7.89
C VAL A 252 -17.17 8.58 -8.50
N LEU A 253 -17.41 7.27 -8.66
CA LEU A 253 -18.66 6.76 -9.21
C LEU A 253 -19.88 7.14 -8.35
N VAL A 254 -19.80 6.98 -7.03
CA VAL A 254 -20.88 7.36 -6.12
C VAL A 254 -21.15 8.85 -6.20
N LYS A 255 -20.08 9.66 -6.22
CA LYS A 255 -20.19 11.11 -6.30
C LYS A 255 -20.81 11.60 -7.61
N GLU A 256 -20.30 11.13 -8.75
CA GLU A 256 -20.65 11.67 -10.08
C GLU A 256 -21.92 11.02 -10.67
N MET A 257 -22.21 9.76 -10.36
CA MET A 257 -23.34 9.04 -10.96
C MET A 257 -24.53 8.82 -10.04
N ILE A 258 -24.32 8.65 -8.73
CA ILE A 258 -25.40 8.36 -7.78
C ILE A 258 -25.85 9.65 -7.09
N GLY A 259 -24.91 10.47 -6.63
CA GLY A 259 -25.13 11.85 -6.21
C GLY A 259 -26.31 12.03 -5.26
N THR A 260 -26.35 11.32 -4.13
CA THR A 260 -27.44 11.54 -3.15
C THR A 260 -27.19 12.82 -2.36
N LYS A 261 -28.26 13.59 -2.08
CA LYS A 261 -28.19 14.76 -1.18
C LYS A 261 -27.88 14.38 0.26
N ASP A 262 -28.17 13.13 0.64
CA ASP A 262 -27.87 12.59 1.96
C ASP A 262 -26.48 11.93 1.99
N ALA A 263 -25.61 12.46 2.85
CA ALA A 263 -24.25 11.99 3.03
C ALA A 263 -24.16 10.58 3.65
N VAL A 264 -25.11 10.21 4.52
CA VAL A 264 -25.13 8.89 5.19
C VAL A 264 -25.45 7.80 4.18
N ILE A 265 -26.44 8.05 3.32
CA ILE A 265 -26.82 7.13 2.25
C ILE A 265 -25.67 6.98 1.24
N SER A 266 -25.04 8.08 0.82
CA SER A 266 -23.85 8.05 -0.04
C SER A 266 -22.72 7.22 0.57
N LEU A 267 -22.46 7.37 1.87
CA LEU A 267 -21.42 6.63 2.57
C LEU A 267 -21.74 5.12 2.64
N PHE A 268 -22.99 4.76 2.92
CA PHE A 268 -23.43 3.37 2.93
C PHE A 268 -23.28 2.72 1.55
N ILE A 269 -23.74 3.41 0.50
CA ILE A 269 -23.60 2.97 -0.90
C ILE A 269 -22.12 2.81 -1.27
N TYR A 270 -21.27 3.76 -0.89
CA TYR A 270 -19.83 3.70 -1.11
C TYR A 270 -19.19 2.44 -0.51
N TYR A 271 -19.42 2.17 0.77
CA TYR A 271 -18.84 0.99 1.42
C TYR A 271 -19.39 -0.31 0.82
N PHE A 272 -20.70 -0.36 0.58
CA PHE A 272 -21.34 -1.53 0.00
C PHE A 272 -20.79 -1.84 -1.40
N LEU A 273 -20.76 -0.86 -2.30
CA LEU A 273 -20.22 -1.02 -3.66
C LEU A 273 -18.73 -1.38 -3.64
N THR A 274 -17.97 -0.79 -2.72
CA THR A 274 -16.53 -1.08 -2.57
C THR A 274 -16.27 -2.53 -2.21
N ILE A 275 -16.95 -3.05 -1.18
CA ILE A 275 -16.80 -4.44 -0.76
C ILE A 275 -17.36 -5.40 -1.81
N PHE A 276 -18.52 -5.08 -2.39
CA PHE A 276 -19.19 -5.90 -3.37
C PHE A 276 -18.38 -6.04 -4.67
N LEU A 277 -17.94 -4.93 -5.26
CA LEU A 277 -17.13 -4.95 -6.47
C LEU A 277 -15.79 -5.65 -6.23
N SER A 278 -15.14 -5.37 -5.09
CA SER A 278 -13.85 -6.00 -4.76
C SER A 278 -13.98 -7.53 -4.66
N SER A 279 -15.05 -8.01 -4.03
CA SER A 279 -15.35 -9.45 -3.92
C SER A 279 -15.61 -10.09 -5.29
N ILE A 280 -16.34 -9.41 -6.16
CA ILE A 280 -16.59 -9.87 -7.53
C ILE A 280 -15.29 -9.97 -8.33
N LEU A 281 -14.42 -8.97 -8.23
CA LEU A 281 -13.15 -8.96 -8.95
C LEU A 281 -12.23 -10.10 -8.50
N ILE A 282 -12.17 -10.40 -7.20
CA ILE A 282 -11.45 -11.57 -6.68
C ILE A 282 -12.02 -12.85 -7.27
N PHE A 283 -13.35 -13.01 -7.26
CA PHE A 283 -13.98 -14.21 -7.80
C PHE A 283 -13.67 -14.41 -9.30
N PHE A 284 -13.67 -13.33 -10.08
CA PHE A 284 -13.29 -13.38 -11.49
C PHE A 284 -11.83 -13.72 -11.70
N GLU A 285 -10.91 -13.11 -10.93
CA GLU A 285 -9.48 -13.39 -11.00
C GLU A 285 -9.18 -14.86 -10.68
N GLU A 286 -9.78 -15.41 -9.63
CA GLU A 286 -9.61 -16.83 -9.27
C GLU A 286 -10.15 -17.78 -10.35
N LYS A 287 -11.27 -17.43 -10.98
CA LYS A 287 -11.89 -18.23 -12.05
C LYS A 287 -11.10 -18.16 -13.36
N LEU A 288 -10.55 -16.98 -13.68
CA LEU A 288 -9.67 -16.76 -14.85
C LEU A 288 -8.32 -17.44 -14.68
N SER A 289 -7.73 -17.36 -13.48
CA SER A 289 -6.47 -18.03 -13.13
C SER A 289 -6.58 -19.56 -13.22
N LYS A 290 -7.67 -20.14 -12.71
CA LYS A 290 -7.96 -21.59 -12.84
C LYS A 290 -8.14 -22.05 -14.30
N LYS A 291 -8.51 -21.15 -15.22
CA LYS A 291 -8.66 -21.45 -16.66
C LYS A 291 -7.35 -21.41 -17.46
N LYS A 292 -6.17 -21.25 -16.83
CA LYS A 292 -4.87 -21.11 -17.52
C LYS A 292 -4.93 -20.11 -18.68
N MET A 293 -5.29 -18.86 -18.37
CA MET A 293 -5.04 -17.72 -19.28
C MET A 293 -3.86 -16.87 -18.79
N VAL A 294 -2.79 -17.53 -18.29
CA VAL A 294 -1.50 -16.91 -17.95
C VAL A 294 -0.27 -17.56 -18.63
N PRO A 295 -0.36 -18.39 -19.71
CA PRO A 295 0.85 -18.64 -20.50
C PRO A 295 1.24 -17.45 -21.39
N LEU A 296 0.32 -16.54 -21.69
CA LEU A 296 0.53 -15.51 -22.72
C LEU A 296 1.52 -14.38 -22.35
N PHE A 297 1.88 -14.23 -21.07
CA PHE A 297 2.90 -13.27 -20.61
C PHE A 297 4.09 -13.94 -19.89
N LEU A 298 4.11 -15.28 -19.79
CA LEU A 298 5.17 -16.05 -19.11
C LEU A 298 6.11 -16.79 -20.08
N GLU A 299 5.92 -16.67 -21.38
CA GLU A 299 6.89 -17.10 -22.40
C GLU A 299 7.99 -16.06 -22.65
N PHE A 300 8.65 -15.61 -21.57
CA PHE A 300 10.05 -15.15 -21.65
C PHE A 300 10.90 -16.11 -20.81
N LYS A 301 10.85 -17.38 -21.21
CA LYS A 301 11.90 -18.37 -20.92
C LYS A 301 12.71 -18.53 -22.19
N LYS A 302 13.82 -17.80 -22.27
CA LYS A 302 15.08 -18.23 -22.90
C LYS A 302 16.18 -17.39 -22.29
#